data_AF-A0A285HUJ1-F1
#
_entry.id   AF-A0A285HUJ1-F1
#
_cell.length_a   1.000
_cell.length_b   1.000
_cell.length_c   1.000
_cell.angle_alpha   90.00
_cell.angle_beta   90.00
_cell.angle_gamma   90.00
#
_symmetry.space_group_name_H-M   'P 1'
#
loop_
_entity.id
_entity.type
_entity.pdbx_description
1 polymer ?
#
loop_
_entity_poly.entity_id
_entity_poly.type
_entity_poly.pdbx_seq_one_letter_code
_entity_poly.pdbx_strand_id
1 'polypeptide(L)' 'MEQLTQMELIQLQSHLDSTALAMKKCQVYQEQAQAEELKSIFQDAAQVYEEHLQTLLNQLREFNGKKH' A
#
# COMPACT_ATOMS: atom_id res chain seq x y z
N MET A 1 -10.00 -15.37 19.00
CA MET A 1 -9.49 -14.48 17.93
C MET A 1 -10.02 -15.01 16.63
N GLU A 2 -10.71 -14.20 15.85
CA GLU A 2 -11.11 -14.58 14.49
C GLU A 2 -9.86 -14.60 13.61
N GLN A 3 -9.65 -15.70 12.91
CA GLN A 3 -8.57 -15.85 11.92
C GLN A 3 -9.14 -15.52 10.55
N LEU A 4 -8.34 -14.87 9.71
CA LEU A 4 -8.69 -14.65 8.31
C LEU A 4 -8.85 -16.01 7.61
N THR A 5 -9.89 -16.12 6.80
CA THR A 5 -10.10 -17.22 5.87
C THR A 5 -9.04 -17.21 4.76
N GLN A 6 -8.88 -18.34 4.06
CA GLN A 6 -7.97 -18.40 2.90
C GLN A 6 -8.34 -17.42 1.80
N MET A 7 -9.64 -17.15 1.60
CA MET A 7 -10.11 -16.19 0.61
C MET A 7 -9.70 -14.76 0.99
N GLU A 8 -9.89 -14.39 2.26
CA GLU A 8 -9.49 -13.06 2.76
C GLU A 8 -7.98 -12.86 2.69
N LEU A 9 -7.18 -13.91 2.95
CA LEU A 9 -5.73 -13.86 2.78
C LEU A 9 -5.31 -13.63 1.31
N ILE A 10 -5.97 -14.29 0.36
CA ILE A 10 -5.71 -14.09 -1.08
C ILE A 10 -6.08 -12.68 -1.51
N GLN A 11 -7.24 -12.18 -1.09
CA GLN A 11 -7.68 -10.82 -1.38
C GLN A 11 -6.70 -9.80 -0.81
N LEU A 12 -6.24 -10.02 0.41
CA LEU A 12 -5.28 -9.15 1.08
C LEU A 12 -3.92 -9.13 0.37
N GLN A 13 -3.40 -10.30 -0.06
CA GLN A 13 -2.19 -10.37 -0.87
C GLN A 13 -2.37 -9.60 -2.18
N SER A 14 -3.50 -9.76 -2.86
CA SER A 14 -3.80 -9.02 -4.09
C SER A 14 -3.86 -7.50 -3.85
N HIS A 15 -4.38 -7.06 -2.71
CA HIS A 15 -4.38 -5.64 -2.33
C HIS A 15 -2.95 -5.14 -2.08
N LEU A 16 -2.13 -5.89 -1.34
CA LEU A 16 -0.73 -5.54 -1.09
C LEU A 16 0.07 -5.41 -2.39
N ASP A 17 -0.08 -6.36 -3.32
CA ASP A 17 0.61 -6.35 -4.61
C ASP A 17 0.19 -5.15 -5.46
N SER A 18 -1.11 -4.84 -5.47
CA SER A 18 -1.65 -3.66 -6.18
C SER A 18 -1.12 -2.35 -5.61
N THR A 19 -1.10 -2.21 -4.28
CA THR A 19 -0.57 -1.02 -3.60
C THR A 19 0.93 -0.86 -3.86
N ALA A 20 1.71 -1.93 -3.78
CA ALA A 20 3.14 -1.90 -4.09
C ALA A 20 3.40 -1.48 -5.55
N LEU A 21 2.61 -1.99 -6.50
CA LEU A 21 2.70 -1.60 -7.90
C LEU A 21 2.34 -0.12 -8.10
N ALA A 22 1.30 0.37 -7.42
CA ALA A 22 0.89 1.77 -7.50
C ALA A 22 1.98 2.72 -6.97
N MET A 23 2.59 2.41 -5.82
CA MET A 23 3.73 3.18 -5.28
C MET A 23 4.90 3.23 -6.26
N LYS A 24 5.25 2.08 -6.87
CA LYS A 24 6.32 2.01 -7.87
C LYS A 24 6.01 2.88 -9.11
N LYS A 25 4.75 2.91 -9.54
CA LYS A 25 4.33 3.78 -10.66
C LYS A 25 4.43 5.25 -10.28
N CYS A 26 4.01 5.63 -9.08
CA CYS A 26 4.17 7.00 -8.59
C CYS A 26 5.64 7.44 -8.61
N GLN A 27 6.57 6.60 -8.14
CA GLN A 27 8.00 6.89 -8.20
C GLN A 27 8.50 7.08 -9.64
N VAL A 28 8.16 6.15 -10.55
CA VAL A 28 8.57 6.23 -11.96
C VAL A 28 8.00 7.49 -12.63
N TYR A 29 6.74 7.84 -12.37
CA TYR A 29 6.13 9.02 -12.95
C TYR A 29 6.67 10.31 -12.36
N GLN A 30 7.02 10.33 -11.08
CA GLN A 30 7.72 11.44 -10.45
C GLN A 30 9.09 11.69 -11.10
N GLU A 31 9.87 10.62 -11.34
CA GLU A 31 11.17 10.71 -12.01
C GLU A 31 11.08 11.21 -13.46
N GLN A 32 10.01 10.85 -14.16
CA GLN A 32 9.79 11.22 -15.56
C GLN A 32 9.06 12.56 -15.74
N ALA A 33 8.45 13.09 -14.69
CA ALA A 33 7.69 14.34 -14.74
C ALA A 33 8.62 15.54 -14.93
N GLN A 34 8.39 16.30 -16.01
CA GLN A 34 9.11 17.55 -16.27
C GLN A 34 8.54 18.74 -15.47
N ALA A 35 7.23 18.71 -15.18
CA ALA A 35 6.57 19.75 -14.40
C ALA A 35 6.67 19.45 -12.90
N GLU A 36 7.10 20.43 -12.12
CA GLU A 36 7.27 20.31 -10.67
C GLU A 36 5.95 20.02 -9.95
N GLU A 37 4.85 20.60 -10.45
CA GLU A 37 3.49 20.34 -9.95
C GLU A 37 3.11 18.86 -10.07
N LEU A 38 3.47 18.22 -11.18
CA LEU A 38 3.21 16.78 -11.38
C LEU A 38 4.07 15.93 -10.45
N LYS A 39 5.32 16.33 -10.18
CA LYS A 39 6.15 15.63 -9.20
C LYS A 39 5.53 15.66 -7.81
N SER A 40 5.02 16.82 -7.39
CA SER A 40 4.33 16.95 -6.11
C SER A 40 3.11 16.04 -6.04
N ILE A 41 2.29 15.99 -7.10
CA ILE A 41 1.10 15.12 -7.16
C ILE A 41 1.50 13.64 -7.03
N PHE A 42 2.55 13.20 -7.72
CA PHE A 42 3.00 11.80 -7.62
C PHE A 42 3.61 11.48 -6.25
N GLN A 43 4.28 12.45 -5.61
CA GLN A 43 4.79 12.30 -4.26
C GLN A 43 3.65 12.18 -3.23
N ASP A 44 2.64 13.05 -3.31
CA ASP A 44 1.46 12.97 -2.44
C ASP A 44 0.71 11.64 -2.63
N ALA A 45 0.55 11.21 -3.88
CA ALA A 45 -0.07 9.93 -4.19
C ALA A 45 0.73 8.74 -3.63
N ALA A 46 2.07 8.77 -3.72
CA ALA A 46 2.92 7.74 -3.13
C ALA A 46 2.75 7.67 -1.61
N GLN A 47 2.64 8.81 -0.95
CA GLN A 47 2.44 8.88 0.50
C GLN A 47 1.09 8.29 0.93
N VAL A 48 0.01 8.57 0.19
CA VAL A 48 -1.30 7.95 0.45
C VAL A 48 -1.24 6.42 0.33
N TYR A 49 -0.54 5.90 -0.67
CA TYR A 49 -0.37 4.45 -0.81
C TYR A 49 0.49 3.83 0.30
N GLU A 50 1.50 4.55 0.80
CA GLU A 50 2.30 4.13 1.95
C GLU A 50 1.45 4.03 3.24
N GLU A 51 0.63 5.05 3.51
CA GLU A 51 -0.30 5.05 4.65
C GLU A 51 -1.32 3.91 4.56
N HIS A 52 -1.83 3.65 3.35
CA HIS A 52 -2.74 2.53 3.10
C HIS A 52 -2.06 1.18 3.36
N LEU A 53 -0.82 1.01 2.88
CA LEU A 53 -0.03 -0.20 3.13
C LEU A 53 0.20 -0.43 4.62
N GLN A 54 0.57 0.62 5.38
CA GLN A 54 0.75 0.53 6.82
C GLN A 54 -0.53 0.10 7.54
N THR A 55 -1.69 0.62 7.09
CA THR A 55 -2.99 0.25 7.64
C THR A 55 -3.28 -1.25 7.43
N LEU A 56 -3.07 -1.76 6.21
CA LEU A 56 -3.27 -3.18 5.89
C LEU A 56 -2.32 -4.08 6.70
N LEU A 57 -1.06 -3.68 6.87
CA LEU A 57 -0.08 -4.43 7.65
C LEU A 57 -0.43 -4.47 9.14
N ASN A 58 -0.96 -3.38 9.70
CA ASN A 58 -1.41 -3.33 11.09
C ASN A 58 -2.61 -4.24 11.31
N GLN A 59 -3.61 -4.21 10.42
CA GLN A 59 -4.74 -5.14 10.45
C GLN A 59 -4.26 -6.60 10.42
N LEU A 60 -3.31 -6.93 9.55
CA LEU A 60 -2.70 -8.27 9.49
C LEU A 60 -2.05 -8.71 10.80
N ARG A 61 -1.35 -7.80 11.48
CA ARG A 61 -0.72 -8.10 12.78
C ARG A 61 -1.77 -8.36 13.85
N GLU A 62 -2.85 -7.57 13.86
CA GLU A 62 -3.97 -7.76 14.78
C GLU A 62 -4.67 -9.11 14.57
N PHE A 63 -4.95 -9.49 13.31
CA PHE A 63 -5.57 -10.78 12.99
C PHE A 63 -4.66 -11.97 13.30
N ASN A 64 -3.34 -11.83 13.13
CA ASN A 64 -2.38 -12.89 13.46
C ASN A 64 -2.04 -12.98 14.96
N GLY A 65 -2.71 -12.19 15.81
CA GLY A 65 -2.48 -12.21 17.26
C GLY A 65 -1.10 -11.72 17.70
N LYS A 66 -0.32 -11.11 16.79
CA LYS A 66 0.95 -10.46 17.12
C LYS A 66 0.67 -9.03 17.61
N LYS A 67 0.01 -8.92 18.76
CA LYS A 67 0.12 -7.70 19.58
C LYS A 67 1.40 -7.83 20.40
N HIS A 68 2.31 -6.87 20.23
CA HIS A 68 3.42 -6.64 21.15
C HIS A 68 2.89 -6.30 22.54
#